data_AF-A0A656K306-F1
#
_entry.id   AF-A0A656K306-F1
#
_cell.length_a   1.000
_cell.length_b   1.000
_cell.length_c   1.000
_cell.angle_alpha   90.00
_cell.angle_beta   90.00
_cell.angle_gamma   90.00
#
_symmetry.space_group_name_H-M   'P 1'
#
loop_
_entity.id
_entity.type
_entity.pdbx_description
1 polymer ?
#
loop_
_entity_poly.entity_id
_entity_poly.type
_entity_poly.pdbx_seq_one_letter_code
_entity_poly.pdbx_strand_id
1 'polypeptide(L)'
;GKAVYCEKPLAVSLAQADEMRRSAKAAGVVTQVGYNYQHNPMIGLAKEMIEAGELGDIVSFQGEFSEDFMGSATSPWSWRCEAAHAGGALADLGSHLLAMARYLLGDIEAVCADANTVHRQRPA
;
A
#
# COMPACT_ATOMS: atom_id res chain seq x y z
N GLY A 1 -14.47 7.86 -19.95
CA GLY A 1 -15.61 7.00 -19.59
C GLY A 1 -15.32 5.50 -19.64
N LYS A 2 -14.07 5.03 -19.46
CA LYS A 2 -13.78 3.60 -19.27
C LYS A 2 -13.59 3.34 -17.78
N ALA A 3 -13.94 2.14 -17.31
CA ALA A 3 -13.50 1.70 -15.98
C ALA A 3 -11.97 1.57 -15.96
N VAL A 4 -11.35 1.89 -14.82
CA VAL A 4 -9.88 1.89 -14.68
C VAL A 4 -9.48 1.05 -13.48
N TYR A 5 -8.66 0.03 -13.74
CA TYR A 5 -7.86 -0.63 -12.72
C TYR A 5 -6.43 -0.11 -12.85
N CYS A 6 -5.85 0.39 -11.76
CA CYS A 6 -4.48 0.91 -11.72
C CYS A 6 -3.69 0.17 -10.65
N GLU A 7 -2.47 -0.25 -10.98
CA GLU A 7 -1.60 -0.87 -10.00
C GLU A 7 -1.19 0.08 -8.87
N LYS A 8 -0.80 -0.51 -7.75
CA LYS A 8 -0.22 0.23 -6.61
C LYS A 8 1.29 0.43 -6.81
N PRO A 9 1.90 1.45 -6.19
CA PRO A 9 1.23 2.63 -5.64
C PRO A 9 0.56 3.44 -6.77
N LEU A 10 -0.55 4.12 -6.47
CA LEU A 10 -1.38 4.81 -7.47
C LEU A 10 -0.56 5.76 -8.38
N ALA A 11 0.45 6.41 -7.81
CA ALA A 11 1.39 7.26 -8.53
C ALA A 11 2.71 7.34 -7.76
N VAL A 12 3.73 7.96 -8.36
CA VAL A 12 5.04 8.16 -7.72
C VAL A 12 5.08 9.37 -6.78
N SER A 13 4.02 10.17 -6.74
CA SER A 13 3.89 11.33 -5.85
C SER A 13 2.44 11.56 -5.43
N LEU A 14 2.26 12.21 -4.27
CA LEU A 14 0.94 12.61 -3.79
C LEU A 14 0.23 13.57 -4.76
N ALA A 15 0.97 14.51 -5.36
CA ALA A 15 0.40 15.47 -6.31
C ALA A 15 -0.22 14.76 -7.54
N GLN A 16 0.50 13.79 -8.12
CA GLN A 16 -0.02 13.00 -9.24
C GLN A 16 -1.18 12.10 -8.81
N ALA A 17 -1.10 11.46 -7.64
CA ALA A 17 -2.20 10.66 -7.11
C ALA A 17 -3.47 11.49 -6.90
N ASP A 18 -3.35 12.73 -6.40
CA ASP A 18 -4.50 13.63 -6.26
C ASP A 18 -5.07 14.08 -7.60
N GLU A 19 -4.22 14.36 -8.60
CA GLU A 19 -4.66 14.67 -9.95
C GLU A 19 -5.44 13.51 -10.59
N MET A 20 -4.93 12.28 -10.45
CA MET A 20 -5.62 11.06 -10.91
C MET A 20 -6.96 10.89 -10.19
N ARG A 21 -6.99 11.06 -8.86
CA ARG A 21 -8.22 11.01 -8.06
C ARG A 21 -9.26 12.05 -8.52
N ARG A 22 -8.86 13.30 -8.73
CA ARG A 22 -9.76 14.37 -9.20
C ARG A 22 -10.30 14.07 -10.60
N SER A 23 -9.45 13.60 -11.51
CA SER A 23 -9.82 13.24 -12.87
C SER A 23 -10.81 12.08 -12.90
N ALA A 24 -10.53 11.02 -12.13
CA ALA A 24 -11.42 9.87 -11.97
C ALA A 24 -12.79 10.28 -11.40
N LYS A 25 -12.79 11.11 -10.35
CA LYS A 25 -14.02 11.62 -9.72
C LYS A 25 -14.83 12.47 -10.70
N ALA A 26 -14.20 13.37 -11.46
CA ALA A 26 -14.87 14.20 -12.45
C ALA A 26 -15.45 13.37 -13.61
N ALA A 27 -14.77 12.29 -14.00
CA ALA A 27 -15.22 11.41 -15.06
C ALA A 27 -16.38 10.49 -14.64
N GLY A 28 -16.63 10.32 -13.33
CA GLY A 28 -17.71 9.46 -12.81
C GLY A 28 -17.58 7.98 -13.19
N VAL A 29 -16.35 7.51 -13.40
CA VAL A 29 -16.07 6.12 -13.80
C VAL A 29 -15.73 5.25 -12.60
N VAL A 30 -15.99 3.95 -12.73
CA VAL A 30 -15.50 2.96 -11.75
C VAL A 30 -13.98 2.93 -11.80
N THR A 31 -13.36 3.08 -10.63
CA THR A 31 -11.90 2.99 -10.47
C THR A 31 -11.52 2.04 -9.34
N GLN A 32 -10.44 1.30 -9.53
CA GLN A 32 -9.87 0.43 -8.50
C GLN A 32 -8.34 0.55 -8.49
N VAL A 33 -7.76 0.57 -7.29
CA VAL A 33 -6.30 0.46 -7.09
C VAL A 33 -5.97 -0.98 -6.72
N GLY A 34 -4.84 -1.49 -7.21
CA GLY A 34 -4.39 -2.89 -7.07
C GLY A 34 -3.99 -3.36 -5.67
N TYR A 35 -4.73 -2.99 -4.62
CA TYR A 35 -4.55 -3.56 -3.28
C TYR A 35 -5.23 -4.93 -3.16
N ASN A 36 -4.75 -5.89 -3.95
CA ASN A 36 -5.34 -7.22 -4.09
C ASN A 36 -5.46 -7.99 -2.76
N TYR A 37 -4.54 -7.82 -1.80
CA TYR A 37 -4.59 -8.52 -0.51
C TYR A 37 -5.87 -8.25 0.30
N GLN A 38 -6.52 -7.10 0.11
CA GLN A 38 -7.81 -6.79 0.75
C GLN A 38 -8.94 -7.73 0.31
N HIS A 39 -8.79 -8.40 -0.83
CA HIS A 39 -9.77 -9.33 -1.39
C HIS A 39 -9.54 -10.77 -0.93
N ASN A 40 -8.59 -11.02 -0.02
CA ASN A 40 -8.49 -12.32 0.64
C ASN A 40 -9.75 -12.54 1.49
N PRO A 41 -10.49 -13.66 1.33
CA PRO A 41 -11.71 -13.93 2.11
C PRO A 41 -11.52 -13.84 3.63
N MET A 42 -10.33 -14.16 4.13
CA MET A 42 -10.02 -14.04 5.56
C MET A 42 -9.99 -12.58 6.04
N ILE A 43 -9.56 -11.67 5.17
CA ILE A 43 -9.57 -10.23 5.45
C ILE A 43 -11.00 -9.68 5.39
N GLY A 44 -11.81 -10.17 4.43
CA GLY A 44 -13.23 -9.86 4.37
C GLY A 44 -13.97 -10.29 5.64
N LEU A 45 -13.76 -11.54 6.08
CA LEU A 45 -14.31 -12.06 7.33
C LEU A 45 -13.86 -11.24 8.54
N ALA A 46 -12.57 -10.88 8.62
CA ALA A 46 -12.08 -10.04 9.71
C ALA A 46 -12.80 -8.68 9.75
N LYS A 47 -13.04 -8.05 8.59
CA LYS A 47 -13.82 -6.81 8.51
C LYS A 47 -15.25 -7.00 8.98
N GLU A 48 -15.92 -8.06 8.54
CA GLU A 48 -17.30 -8.38 8.97
C GLU A 48 -17.39 -8.54 10.49
N MET A 49 -16.44 -9.26 11.11
CA MET A 49 -16.40 -9.44 12.57
C MET A 49 -16.17 -8.12 13.32
N ILE A 50 -15.30 -7.24 12.79
CA ILE A 50 -15.05 -5.91 13.35
C ILE A 50 -16.33 -5.07 13.27
N GLU A 51 -16.97 -5.02 12.09
CA GLU A 51 -18.17 -4.21 11.86
C GLU A 51 -19.39 -4.73 12.64
N ALA A 52 -19.47 -6.05 12.88
CA ALA A 52 -20.49 -6.67 13.72
C ALA A 52 -20.27 -6.45 15.22
N GLY A 53 -19.11 -5.92 15.63
CA GLY A 53 -18.76 -5.71 17.04
C GLY A 53 -18.41 -6.99 17.79
N GLU A 54 -18.17 -8.10 17.10
CA GLU A 54 -17.84 -9.41 17.71
C GLU A 54 -16.51 -9.37 18.49
N LEU A 55 -15.62 -8.45 18.10
CA LEU A 55 -14.30 -8.28 18.71
C LEU A 55 -14.26 -7.16 19.77
N GLY A 56 -15.39 -6.48 20.02
CA GLY A 56 -15.44 -5.28 20.85
C GLY A 56 -14.63 -4.12 20.26
N ASP A 57 -14.09 -3.26 21.13
CA ASP A 57 -13.28 -2.11 20.70
C ASP A 57 -11.89 -2.55 20.25
N ILE A 58 -11.53 -2.25 19.00
CA ILE A 58 -10.18 -2.48 18.49
C ILE A 58 -9.24 -1.41 19.03
N VAL A 59 -8.36 -1.79 19.93
CA VAL A 59 -7.40 -0.87 20.58
C VAL A 59 -6.04 -0.81 19.88
N SER A 60 -5.68 -1.81 19.08
CA SER A 60 -4.37 -1.88 18.42
C SER A 60 -4.39 -2.73 17.15
N PHE A 61 -3.62 -2.31 16.16
CA PHE A 61 -3.32 -3.07 14.95
C PHE A 61 -1.83 -3.28 14.81
N GLN A 62 -1.42 -4.52 14.51
CA GLN A 62 -0.04 -4.85 14.17
C GLN A 62 -0.04 -5.57 12.82
N GLY A 63 0.79 -5.10 11.89
CA GLY A 63 0.95 -5.69 10.58
C GLY A 63 2.42 -5.79 10.21
N GLU A 64 2.80 -6.90 9.58
CA GLU A 64 4.13 -7.15 9.06
C GLU A 64 4.02 -7.60 7.60
N PHE A 65 4.90 -7.07 6.75
CA PHE A 65 5.03 -7.49 5.35
C PHE A 65 6.52 -7.67 5.08
N SER A 66 6.93 -8.93 5.11
CA SER A 66 8.31 -9.36 4.99
C SER A 66 8.53 -10.06 3.65
N GLU A 67 9.58 -9.65 2.95
CA GLU A 67 9.95 -10.12 1.62
C GLU A 67 11.47 -10.18 1.51
N ASP A 68 11.99 -11.15 0.76
CA ASP A 68 13.43 -11.41 0.62
C ASP A 68 13.98 -11.21 -0.80
N PHE A 69 13.12 -10.89 -1.79
CA PHE A 69 13.51 -10.82 -3.21
C PHE A 69 14.61 -9.77 -3.51
N MET A 70 14.77 -8.75 -2.67
CA MET A 70 15.88 -7.78 -2.69
C MET A 70 16.78 -7.85 -1.44
N GLY A 71 16.73 -8.95 -0.70
CA GLY A 71 17.49 -9.14 0.55
C GLY A 71 18.99 -9.33 0.34
N SER A 72 19.43 -9.85 -0.81
CA SER A 72 20.84 -10.00 -1.13
C SER A 72 21.48 -8.69 -1.57
N ALA A 73 22.71 -8.42 -1.11
CA ALA A 73 23.53 -7.29 -1.58
C ALA A 73 23.98 -7.45 -3.05
N THR A 74 24.00 -8.69 -3.55
CA THR A 74 24.38 -8.99 -4.95
C THR A 74 23.20 -8.92 -5.92
N SER A 75 21.96 -8.77 -5.45
CA SER A 75 20.82 -8.55 -6.34
C SER A 75 21.03 -7.25 -7.13
N PRO A 76 20.94 -7.29 -8.48
CA PRO A 76 21.18 -6.12 -9.33
C PRO A 76 20.25 -4.95 -9.00
N TRP A 77 20.70 -3.75 -9.35
CA TRP A 77 19.92 -2.55 -9.28
C TRP A 77 18.68 -2.63 -10.19
N SER A 78 17.57 -2.05 -9.75
CA SER A 78 16.37 -1.91 -10.57
C SER A 78 15.62 -0.65 -10.17
N TRP A 79 14.59 -0.28 -10.94
CA TRP A 79 13.71 0.85 -10.63
C TRP A 79 13.10 0.77 -9.22
N ARG A 80 12.98 -0.44 -8.63
CA ARG A 80 12.50 -0.62 -7.25
C ARG A 80 13.45 -0.07 -6.19
N CYS A 81 14.70 0.22 -6.55
CA CYS A 81 15.66 0.91 -5.69
C CYS A 81 15.61 2.43 -5.85
N GLU A 82 14.81 2.95 -6.78
CA GLU A 82 14.79 4.36 -7.17
C GLU A 82 13.56 5.06 -6.60
N ALA A 83 13.76 6.00 -5.68
CA ALA A 83 12.67 6.78 -5.08
C ALA A 83 11.85 7.55 -6.13
N ALA A 84 12.47 7.96 -7.25
CA ALA A 84 11.80 8.63 -8.36
C ALA A 84 10.72 7.76 -9.03
N HIS A 85 10.81 6.44 -8.89
CA HIS A 85 9.83 5.47 -9.40
C HIS A 85 8.92 4.91 -8.30
N ALA A 86 8.86 5.57 -7.13
CA ALA A 86 8.25 5.01 -5.92
C ALA A 86 8.81 3.63 -5.56
N GLY A 87 10.13 3.47 -5.74
CA GLY A 87 10.86 2.33 -5.22
C GLY A 87 10.96 2.34 -3.69
N GLY A 88 11.40 1.21 -3.15
CA GLY A 88 11.60 0.99 -1.72
C GLY A 88 10.45 0.23 -1.04
N ALA A 89 10.77 -0.37 0.10
CA ALA A 89 9.84 -1.23 0.84
C ALA A 89 8.57 -0.48 1.29
N LEU A 90 8.67 0.80 1.64
CA LEU A 90 7.50 1.58 2.09
C LEU A 90 6.45 1.72 0.99
N ALA A 91 6.86 2.06 -0.24
CA ALA A 91 5.94 2.25 -1.35
C ALA A 91 5.42 0.92 -1.91
N ASP A 92 6.27 -0.10 -1.99
CA ASP A 92 5.90 -1.40 -2.58
C ASP A 92 5.10 -2.28 -1.61
N LEU A 93 5.59 -2.45 -0.38
CA LEU A 93 5.03 -3.37 0.63
C LEU A 93 4.23 -2.63 1.69
N GLY A 94 4.80 -1.56 2.25
CA GLY A 94 4.18 -0.76 3.30
C GLY A 94 2.84 -0.16 2.87
N SER A 95 2.69 0.20 1.60
CA SER A 95 1.42 0.70 1.05
C SER A 95 0.28 -0.33 1.17
N HIS A 96 0.58 -1.63 1.01
CA HIS A 96 -0.42 -2.69 1.25
C HIS A 96 -0.83 -2.77 2.72
N LEU A 97 0.12 -2.67 3.67
CA LEU A 97 -0.21 -2.68 5.10
C LEU A 97 -1.03 -1.46 5.50
N LEU A 98 -0.68 -0.28 5.00
CA LEU A 98 -1.45 0.95 5.25
C LEU A 98 -2.86 0.84 4.64
N ALA A 99 -2.97 0.30 3.43
CA ALA A 99 -4.26 0.03 2.82
C ALA A 99 -5.08 -1.00 3.62
N MET A 100 -4.45 -2.04 4.16
CA MET A 100 -5.08 -3.05 5.01
C MET A 100 -5.61 -2.45 6.32
N ALA A 101 -4.76 -1.69 7.03
CA ALA A 101 -5.15 -1.01 8.26
C ALA A 101 -6.35 -0.09 8.03
N ARG A 102 -6.32 0.69 6.93
CA ARG A 102 -7.44 1.58 6.57
C ARG A 102 -8.71 0.84 6.19
N TYR A 103 -8.60 -0.28 5.49
CA TYR A 103 -9.74 -1.10 5.12
C TYR A 103 -10.45 -1.70 6.35
N LEU A 104 -9.67 -2.18 7.32
CA LEU A 104 -10.19 -2.80 8.54
C LEU A 104 -10.68 -1.78 9.57
N LEU A 105 -9.96 -0.66 9.75
CA LEU A 105 -10.10 0.21 10.93
C LEU A 105 -10.39 1.69 10.62
N GLY A 106 -10.33 2.11 9.36
CA GLY A 106 -10.60 3.51 8.97
C GLY A 106 -9.35 4.38 8.85
N ASP A 107 -9.53 5.70 8.85
CA ASP A 107 -8.46 6.63 8.50
C ASP A 107 -7.36 6.76 9.56
N ILE A 108 -6.12 6.97 9.10
CA ILE A 108 -4.95 7.18 9.94
C ILE A 108 -4.83 8.68 10.25
N GLU A 109 -4.84 9.04 11.54
CA GLU A 109 -4.76 10.43 11.99
C GLU A 109 -3.32 10.97 12.04
N ALA A 110 -2.37 10.17 12.52
CA ALA A 110 -0.98 10.55 12.67
C ALA A 110 -0.05 9.35 12.47
N VAL A 111 1.21 9.63 12.10
CA VAL A 111 2.25 8.63 11.91
C VAL A 111 3.58 9.06 12.54
N CYS A 112 4.34 8.08 12.99
CA CYS A 112 5.76 8.20 13.31
C CYS A 112 6.47 7.02 12.64
N ALA A 113 7.58 7.28 11.95
CA ALA A 113 8.25 6.27 11.14
C ALA A 113 9.77 6.40 11.25
N ASP A 114 10.42 5.25 11.15
CA ASP A 114 11.85 5.12 10.90
C ASP A 114 12.05 4.28 9.63
N ALA A 115 13.04 4.63 8.83
CA ALA A 115 13.30 3.98 7.55
C ALA A 115 14.80 3.75 7.36
N ASN A 116 15.16 2.56 6.90
CA ASN A 116 16.55 2.17 6.73
C ASN A 116 16.83 1.63 5.32
N THR A 117 17.98 2.02 4.76
CA THR A 117 18.55 1.41 3.55
C THR A 117 19.69 0.49 3.97
N VAL A 118 19.40 -0.81 4.07
CA VAL A 118 20.37 -1.83 4.51
C VAL A 118 21.52 -1.97 3.51
N HIS A 119 21.20 -2.11 2.22
CA HIS A 119 22.19 -2.21 1.14
C HIS A 119 22.22 -0.91 0.33
N ARG A 120 23.21 -0.05 0.61
CA ARG A 120 23.36 1.26 -0.05
C ARG A 120 23.93 1.19 -1.47
N GLN A 121 24.54 0.07 -1.84
CA GLN A 121 25.14 -0.16 -3.15
C GLN A 121 24.74 -1.55 -3.64
N ARG A 122 24.55 -1.68 -4.96
CA ARG A 122 24.21 -2.91 -5.65
C ARG A 122 24.93 -2.94 -7.01
N PRO A 123 25.18 -4.13 -7.57
CA PRO A 123 25.63 -4.26 -8.97
C PRO A 123 24.63 -3.60 -9.93
N ALA A 124 25.12 -3.06 -11.04
CA ALA A 124 24.28 -2.59 -12.14
C ALA A 124 23.57 -3.75 -12.84
#